data_AF-A0A449B7N6-F1
#
_entry.id   AF-A0A449B7N6-F1
#
_cell.length_a   1.000
_cell.length_b   1.000
_cell.length_c   1.000
_cell.angle_alpha   90.00
_cell.angle_beta   90.00
_cell.angle_gamma   90.00
#
_symmetry.space_group_name_H-M   'P 1'
#
loop_
_entity.id
_entity.type
_entity.pdbx_description
1 polymer ?
#
loop_
_entity_poly.entity_id
_entity_poly.type
_entity_poly.pdbx_seq_one_letter_code
_entity_poly.pdbx_strand_id
1 'polypeptide(L)'
;MKFFAYLQKASSLGIKRIFSCLLSVTKDKEEIKREFKEINDYAHTLGMVVILDVNPRVFDTLGASYNDLTFFKELSADGIRLDMGFDGRKEADMTYNPQDLKIEINISNDNKYLDNIMSNHPNVKNLIASHNFYPQKYTGLDLDFFTRITTKFKILDLLPLRLWLQNMQL
;
A
#
# COMPACT_ATOMS: atom_id res chain seq x y z
N MET A 1 -21.85 7.53 -6.01
CA MET A 1 -22.31 8.50 -4.98
C MET A 1 -21.86 8.17 -3.55
N LYS A 2 -21.93 6.92 -3.05
CA LYS A 2 -21.56 6.62 -1.64
C LYS A 2 -20.06 6.80 -1.31
N PHE A 3 -19.16 6.54 -2.26
CA PHE A 3 -17.71 6.56 -2.01
C PHE A 3 -17.14 7.97 -1.80
N PHE A 4 -17.51 8.96 -2.62
CA PHE A 4 -17.04 10.34 -2.45
C PHE A 4 -17.53 10.98 -1.15
N ALA A 5 -18.79 10.75 -0.78
CA ALA A 5 -19.32 11.19 0.51
C ALA A 5 -18.54 10.57 1.69
N TYR A 6 -18.13 9.30 1.56
CA TYR A 6 -17.30 8.63 2.55
C TYR A 6 -15.91 9.27 2.67
N LEU A 7 -15.26 9.57 1.53
CA LEU A 7 -13.97 10.27 1.52
C LEU A 7 -14.06 11.68 2.11
N GLN A 8 -15.10 12.45 1.79
CA GLN A 8 -15.32 13.76 2.41
C GLN A 8 -15.47 13.64 3.92
N LYS A 9 -16.29 12.69 4.38
CA LYS A 9 -16.49 12.48 5.82
C LYS A 9 -15.17 12.08 6.49
N ALA A 10 -14.41 11.16 5.90
CA ALA A 10 -13.12 10.75 6.41
C ALA A 10 -12.13 11.93 6.48
N SER A 11 -12.09 12.76 5.44
CA SER A 11 -11.24 13.97 5.40
C SER A 11 -11.63 14.97 6.49
N SER A 12 -12.94 15.19 6.70
CA SER A 12 -13.46 16.05 7.77
C SER A 12 -13.07 15.57 9.18
N LEU A 13 -12.75 14.28 9.34
CA LEU A 13 -12.27 13.68 10.58
C LEU A 13 -10.73 13.67 10.68
N GLY A 14 -10.03 14.32 9.77
CA GLY A 14 -8.56 14.42 9.78
C GLY A 14 -7.84 13.21 9.18
N ILE A 15 -8.55 12.30 8.51
CA ILE A 15 -7.94 11.14 7.86
C ILE A 15 -7.21 11.62 6.60
N LYS A 16 -5.93 11.28 6.49
CA LYS A 16 -5.04 11.74 5.41
C LYS A 16 -4.54 10.63 4.51
N ARG A 17 -4.99 9.39 4.71
CA ARG A 17 -4.42 8.23 4.04
C ARG A 17 -5.49 7.20 3.74
N ILE A 18 -5.45 6.69 2.52
CA ILE A 18 -6.32 5.64 2.00
C ILE A 18 -5.46 4.43 1.70
N PHE A 19 -5.97 3.28 2.11
CA PHE A 19 -5.48 1.98 1.69
C PHE A 19 -6.57 1.35 0.82
N SER A 20 -6.26 1.10 -0.45
CA SER A 20 -7.23 0.57 -1.41
C SER A 20 -6.68 -0.70 -2.04
N CYS A 21 -7.54 -1.66 -2.33
CA CYS A 21 -7.16 -3.00 -2.72
C CYS A 21 -7.56 -3.26 -4.17
N LEU A 22 -6.59 -3.68 -5.00
CA LEU A 22 -6.79 -3.97 -6.43
C LEU A 22 -7.03 -5.47 -6.70
N LEU A 23 -7.56 -6.23 -5.72
CA LEU A 23 -7.65 -7.69 -5.77
C LEU A 23 -8.82 -8.26 -6.59
N SER A 24 -9.83 -7.47 -6.94
CA SER A 24 -11.12 -8.04 -7.39
C SER A 24 -11.71 -7.28 -8.56
N VAL A 25 -10.93 -7.13 -9.63
CA VAL A 25 -11.47 -6.54 -10.86
C VAL A 25 -11.57 -7.57 -11.96
N THR A 26 -12.82 -7.94 -12.26
CA THR A 26 -13.20 -8.70 -13.46
C THR A 26 -13.48 -7.77 -14.66
N LYS A 27 -13.29 -6.46 -14.48
CA LYS A 27 -13.52 -5.44 -15.50
C LYS A 27 -12.29 -5.28 -16.38
N ASP A 28 -12.49 -4.68 -17.55
CA ASP A 28 -11.39 -4.35 -18.44
C ASP A 28 -10.42 -3.33 -17.81
N LYS A 29 -9.15 -3.39 -18.24
CA LYS A 29 -8.07 -2.52 -17.76
C LYS A 29 -8.41 -1.04 -17.87
N GLU A 30 -9.05 -0.59 -18.95
CA GLU A 30 -9.36 0.84 -19.13
C GLU A 30 -10.51 1.30 -18.24
N GLU A 31 -11.45 0.41 -17.91
CA GLU A 31 -12.49 0.69 -16.94
C GLU A 31 -11.91 0.81 -15.52
N ILE A 32 -10.99 -0.10 -15.14
CA ILE A 32 -10.24 -0.02 -13.87
C ILE A 32 -9.52 1.32 -13.77
N LYS A 33 -8.78 1.68 -14.82
CA LYS A 33 -8.02 2.92 -14.87
C LYS A 33 -8.91 4.11 -14.60
N ARG A 34 -10.03 4.21 -15.31
CA ARG A 34 -10.96 5.34 -15.16
C ARG A 34 -11.54 5.42 -13.75
N GLU A 35 -12.04 4.31 -13.21
CA GLU A 35 -12.70 4.30 -11.90
C GLU A 35 -11.73 4.61 -10.75
N PHE A 36 -10.57 3.95 -10.72
CA PHE A 36 -9.57 4.19 -9.68
C PHE A 36 -8.98 5.59 -9.81
N LYS A 37 -8.70 6.07 -11.03
CA LYS A 37 -8.19 7.42 -11.24
C LYS A 37 -9.16 8.48 -10.74
N GLU A 38 -10.44 8.38 -11.08
CA GLU A 38 -11.46 9.33 -10.64
C GLU A 38 -11.53 9.38 -9.10
N ILE A 39 -11.48 8.22 -8.45
CA ILE A 39 -11.50 8.11 -6.99
C ILE A 39 -10.25 8.70 -6.35
N ASN A 40 -9.08 8.39 -6.89
CA ASN A 40 -7.80 8.81 -6.33
C ASN A 40 -7.58 10.32 -6.54
N ASP A 41 -7.91 10.84 -7.73
CA ASP A 41 -7.89 12.27 -8.01
C ASP A 41 -8.80 13.02 -7.03
N TYR A 42 -10.00 12.49 -6.75
CA TYR A 42 -10.89 13.08 -5.75
C TYR A 42 -10.30 13.04 -4.34
N ALA A 43 -9.68 11.92 -3.93
CA ALA A 43 -9.00 11.82 -2.64
C ALA A 43 -7.87 12.84 -2.51
N HIS A 44 -7.13 13.12 -3.58
CA HIS A 44 -6.10 14.15 -3.61
C HIS A 44 -6.66 15.56 -3.39
N THR A 45 -7.85 15.88 -3.93
CA THR A 45 -8.51 17.17 -3.64
C THR A 45 -8.83 17.35 -2.14
N LEU A 46 -8.94 16.25 -1.39
CA LEU A 46 -9.18 16.22 0.05
C LEU A 46 -7.89 16.16 0.88
N GLY A 47 -6.72 16.23 0.21
CA GLY A 47 -5.40 16.16 0.84
C GLY A 47 -5.08 14.77 1.43
N MET A 48 -5.62 13.71 0.83
CA MET A 48 -5.33 12.33 1.21
C MET A 48 -4.26 11.74 0.30
N VAL A 49 -3.45 10.81 0.83
CA VAL A 49 -2.55 9.96 0.03
C VAL A 49 -3.16 8.58 -0.17
N VAL A 50 -2.92 7.96 -1.33
CA VAL A 50 -3.48 6.67 -1.72
C VAL A 50 -2.38 5.63 -1.87
N ILE A 51 -2.48 4.55 -1.09
CA ILE A 51 -1.66 3.35 -1.27
C ILE A 51 -2.53 2.24 -1.84
N LEU A 52 -2.09 1.65 -2.96
CA LEU A 52 -2.75 0.52 -3.60
C LEU A 52 -2.11 -0.80 -3.15
N ASP A 53 -2.89 -1.68 -2.55
CA ASP A 53 -2.50 -3.07 -2.27
C ASP A 53 -2.61 -3.90 -3.53
N VAL A 54 -1.48 -4.48 -3.94
CA VAL A 54 -1.37 -5.19 -5.20
C VAL A 54 -0.91 -6.62 -4.94
N ASN A 55 -1.69 -7.56 -5.44
CA ASN A 55 -1.26 -8.96 -5.48
C ASN A 55 -0.42 -9.22 -6.73
N PRO A 56 0.65 -10.03 -6.64
CA PRO A 56 1.48 -10.37 -7.77
C PRO A 56 0.72 -10.83 -9.03
N ARG A 57 -0.41 -11.54 -8.88
CA ARG A 57 -1.23 -11.99 -10.02
C ARG A 57 -1.86 -10.85 -10.81
N VAL A 58 -2.08 -9.70 -10.16
CA VAL A 58 -2.71 -8.52 -10.75
C VAL A 58 -1.72 -7.77 -11.65
N PHE A 59 -0.41 -7.87 -11.40
CA PHE A 59 0.61 -7.27 -12.26
C PHE A 59 0.51 -7.79 -13.70
N ASP A 60 0.46 -9.12 -13.87
CA ASP A 60 0.38 -9.75 -15.20
C ASP A 60 -0.91 -9.34 -15.94
N THR A 61 -2.04 -9.30 -15.23
CA THR A 61 -3.35 -9.00 -15.82
C THR A 61 -3.45 -7.53 -16.27
N LEU A 62 -2.80 -6.62 -15.54
CA LEU A 62 -2.81 -5.19 -15.85
C LEU A 62 -1.65 -4.76 -16.75
N GLY A 63 -0.80 -5.70 -17.16
CA GLY A 63 0.42 -5.43 -17.91
C GLY A 63 1.37 -4.49 -17.14
N ALA A 64 1.34 -4.55 -15.82
CA ALA A 64 2.27 -3.86 -14.94
C ALA A 64 3.43 -4.79 -14.61
N SER A 65 4.59 -4.21 -14.30
CA SER A 65 5.77 -4.97 -13.86
C SER A 65 6.38 -4.30 -12.64
N TYR A 66 7.11 -5.05 -11.82
CA TYR A 66 7.88 -4.46 -10.71
C TYR A 66 8.94 -3.47 -11.20
N ASN A 67 9.37 -3.60 -12.46
CA ASN A 67 10.31 -2.68 -13.10
C ASN A 67 9.62 -1.45 -13.72
N ASP A 68 8.30 -1.48 -13.85
CA ASP A 68 7.51 -0.39 -14.44
C ASP A 68 6.21 -0.17 -13.68
N LEU A 69 6.24 0.81 -12.79
CA LEU A 69 5.11 1.20 -11.96
C LEU A 69 4.24 2.30 -12.60
N THR A 70 4.44 2.58 -13.90
CA THR A 70 3.69 3.62 -14.64
C THR A 70 2.19 3.42 -14.52
N PHE A 71 1.72 2.18 -14.58
CA PHE A 71 0.30 1.87 -14.42
C PHE A 71 -0.27 2.45 -13.12
N PHE A 72 0.39 2.26 -11.98
CA PHE A 72 -0.10 2.78 -10.69
C PHE A 72 -0.02 4.30 -10.61
N LYS A 73 0.98 4.91 -11.28
CA LYS A 73 1.08 6.36 -11.38
C LYS A 73 -0.06 6.95 -12.20
N GLU A 74 -0.45 6.30 -13.31
CA GLU A 74 -1.61 6.68 -14.11
C GLU A 74 -2.93 6.60 -13.30
N LEU A 75 -3.01 5.68 -12.33
CA LEU A 75 -4.12 5.62 -11.38
C LEU A 75 -4.09 6.73 -10.33
N SER A 76 -3.12 7.65 -10.35
CA SER A 76 -2.90 8.65 -9.30
C SER A 76 -2.64 8.02 -7.92
N ALA A 77 -1.96 6.87 -7.86
CA ALA A 77 -1.49 6.34 -6.59
C ALA A 77 -0.26 7.12 -6.08
N ASP A 78 -0.11 7.18 -4.76
CA ASP A 78 1.09 7.71 -4.08
C ASP A 78 2.07 6.59 -3.70
N GLY A 79 1.59 5.35 -3.70
CA GLY A 79 2.43 4.18 -3.47
C GLY A 79 1.69 2.87 -3.68
N ILE A 80 2.44 1.78 -3.63
CA ILE A 80 1.94 0.42 -3.73
C ILE A 80 2.37 -0.40 -2.52
N ARG A 81 1.50 -1.29 -2.08
CA ARG A 81 1.82 -2.29 -1.06
C ARG A 81 2.06 -3.64 -1.70
N LEU A 82 3.17 -4.25 -1.29
CA LEU A 82 3.61 -5.57 -1.66
C LEU A 82 3.07 -6.55 -0.62
N ASP A 83 1.94 -7.18 -0.95
CA ASP A 83 1.28 -8.12 -0.03
C ASP A 83 2.13 -9.37 0.24
N MET A 84 2.86 -9.84 -0.79
CA MET A 84 3.89 -10.85 -0.67
C MET A 84 5.28 -10.25 -0.90
N GLY A 85 6.22 -10.60 -0.03
CA GLY A 85 7.62 -10.26 -0.21
C GLY A 85 8.30 -11.10 -1.29
N PHE A 86 9.37 -10.55 -1.85
CA PHE A 86 10.29 -11.15 -2.80
C PHE A 86 11.60 -11.54 -2.09
N ASP A 87 12.72 -11.19 -2.70
CA ASP A 87 14.08 -11.55 -2.29
C ASP A 87 14.81 -10.40 -1.57
N GLY A 88 14.12 -9.33 -1.20
CA GLY A 88 14.67 -8.12 -0.56
C GLY A 88 15.33 -7.16 -1.56
N ARG A 89 15.96 -7.69 -2.61
CA ARG A 89 16.62 -6.89 -3.65
C ARG A 89 15.59 -6.18 -4.53
N LYS A 90 14.54 -6.89 -4.96
CA LYS A 90 13.50 -6.29 -5.81
C LYS A 90 12.83 -5.10 -5.13
N GLU A 91 12.52 -5.22 -3.85
CA GLU A 91 11.91 -4.15 -3.07
C GLU A 91 12.85 -2.96 -2.95
N ALA A 92 14.14 -3.20 -2.70
CA ALA A 92 15.13 -2.14 -2.68
C ALA A 92 15.23 -1.43 -4.03
N ASP A 93 15.31 -2.17 -5.13
CA ASP A 93 15.35 -1.59 -6.48
C ASP A 93 14.07 -0.77 -6.79
N MET A 94 12.89 -1.27 -6.39
CA MET A 94 11.61 -0.57 -6.59
C MET A 94 11.54 0.79 -5.89
N THR A 95 12.27 1.00 -4.79
CA THR A 95 12.28 2.31 -4.09
C THR A 95 12.93 3.44 -4.92
N TYR A 96 13.67 3.08 -5.97
CA TYR A 96 14.26 4.01 -6.93
C TYR A 96 13.40 4.22 -8.20
N ASN A 97 12.13 3.78 -8.19
CA ASN A 97 11.23 3.93 -9.33
C ASN A 97 11.12 5.41 -9.78
N PRO A 98 11.10 5.69 -11.10
CA PRO A 98 11.05 7.06 -11.62
C PRO A 98 9.69 7.76 -11.40
N GLN A 99 8.65 7.02 -11.03
CA GLN A 99 7.31 7.56 -10.73
C GLN A 99 7.20 8.19 -9.33
N ASP A 100 8.26 8.06 -8.51
CA ASP A 100 8.35 8.48 -7.11
C ASP A 100 7.25 7.88 -6.21
N LEU A 101 6.86 6.64 -6.50
CA LEU A 101 5.87 5.91 -5.72
C LEU A 101 6.50 5.33 -4.44
N LYS A 102 5.78 5.41 -3.33
CA LYS A 102 6.15 4.73 -2.09
C LYS A 102 5.99 3.22 -2.25
N ILE A 103 6.95 2.46 -1.75
CA ILE A 103 6.95 1.01 -1.68
C ILE A 103 6.61 0.61 -0.25
N GLU A 104 5.42 0.02 -0.07
CA GLU A 104 4.94 -0.43 1.22
C GLU A 104 5.14 -1.92 1.40
N ILE A 105 5.91 -2.29 2.42
CA ILE A 105 6.18 -3.69 2.74
C ILE A 105 5.32 -4.20 3.89
N ASN A 106 4.96 -5.47 3.81
CA ASN A 106 4.29 -6.18 4.89
C ASN A 106 5.29 -6.50 6.02
N ILE A 107 4.96 -6.11 7.25
CA ILE A 107 5.80 -6.32 8.44
C ILE A 107 5.25 -7.35 9.40
N SER A 108 4.11 -7.97 9.09
CA SER A 108 3.48 -8.93 10.01
C SER A 108 4.18 -10.28 10.10
N ASN A 109 5.39 -10.40 9.55
CA ASN A 109 6.25 -11.57 9.62
C ASN A 109 7.58 -11.20 10.30
N ASP A 110 8.11 -12.09 11.13
CA ASP A 110 9.42 -11.93 11.79
C ASP A 110 10.51 -12.73 11.08
N ASN A 111 10.47 -12.71 9.75
CA ASN A 111 11.62 -13.08 8.94
C ASN A 111 12.56 -11.86 8.87
N LYS A 112 13.86 -12.08 8.66
CA LYS A 112 14.87 -11.01 8.46
C LYS A 112 14.66 -10.22 7.15
N TYR A 113 13.41 -10.07 6.71
CA TYR A 113 13.02 -9.48 5.46
C TYR A 113 13.38 -8.00 5.39
N LEU A 114 13.12 -7.23 6.45
CA LEU A 114 13.59 -5.85 6.52
C LEU A 114 15.11 -5.78 6.44
N ASP A 115 15.83 -6.59 7.22
CA ASP A 115 17.30 -6.61 7.20
C ASP A 115 17.84 -6.92 5.80
N ASN A 116 17.19 -7.83 5.08
CA ASN A 116 17.53 -8.20 3.72
C ASN A 116 17.21 -7.09 2.69
N ILE A 117 16.12 -6.34 2.88
CA ILE A 117 15.87 -5.16 2.03
C ILE A 117 16.95 -4.11 2.31
N MET A 118 17.21 -3.80 3.59
CA MET A 118 18.17 -2.78 3.99
C MET A 118 19.61 -3.09 3.55
N SER A 119 20.02 -4.36 3.53
CA SER A 119 21.33 -4.78 3.03
C SER A 119 21.51 -4.55 1.52
N ASN A 120 20.42 -4.37 0.77
CA ASN A 120 20.42 -4.00 -0.64
C ASN A 120 20.32 -2.48 -0.86
N HIS A 121 20.49 -1.66 0.19
CA HIS A 121 20.57 -0.21 0.12
C HIS A 121 19.37 0.48 -0.57
N PRO A 122 18.14 0.32 -0.05
CA PRO A 122 16.95 0.95 -0.61
C PRO A 122 17.01 2.47 -0.44
N ASN A 123 16.28 3.20 -1.29
CA ASN A 123 15.90 4.57 -0.99
C ASN A 123 14.86 4.59 0.13
N VAL A 124 15.34 4.75 1.37
CA VAL A 124 14.52 4.75 2.59
C VAL A 124 13.39 5.77 2.54
N LYS A 125 13.55 6.90 1.83
CA LYS A 125 12.49 7.92 1.69
C LYS A 125 11.26 7.40 0.95
N ASN A 126 11.44 6.38 0.12
CA ASN A 126 10.37 5.73 -0.65
C ASN A 126 9.99 4.37 -0.09
N LEU A 127 10.51 3.97 1.07
CA LEU A 127 10.11 2.75 1.75
C LEU A 127 9.17 3.11 2.91
N ILE A 128 8.02 2.44 2.98
CA ILE A 128 7.08 2.52 4.10
C ILE A 128 6.64 1.11 4.49
N ALA A 129 6.03 0.94 5.65
CA ALA A 129 5.80 -0.42 6.17
C ALA A 129 4.49 -0.57 6.96
N SER A 130 3.78 -1.67 6.76
CA SER A 130 2.46 -1.92 7.37
C SER A 130 2.21 -3.34 7.79
N HIS A 131 1.37 -3.49 8.81
CA HIS A 131 0.85 -4.78 9.21
C HIS A 131 -0.26 -5.26 8.27
N ASN A 132 -0.52 -6.56 8.25
CA ASN A 132 -1.73 -7.15 7.73
C ASN A 132 -2.94 -6.82 8.62
N PHE A 133 -4.13 -6.99 8.04
CA PHE A 133 -5.38 -7.08 8.78
C PHE A 133 -5.85 -8.54 8.84
N TYR A 134 -6.53 -8.91 9.93
CA TYR A 134 -6.92 -10.29 10.22
C TYR A 134 -8.43 -10.36 10.46
N PRO A 135 -9.24 -10.57 9.41
CA PRO A 135 -10.70 -10.51 9.52
C PRO A 135 -11.30 -11.72 10.24
N GLN A 136 -10.59 -12.85 10.25
CA GLN A 136 -11.02 -14.04 10.98
C GLN A 136 -10.76 -13.86 12.48
N LYS A 137 -11.75 -14.23 13.30
CA LYS A 137 -11.60 -14.17 14.76
C LYS A 137 -10.42 -15.03 15.21
N TYR A 138 -9.65 -14.52 16.17
CA TYR A 138 -8.51 -15.19 16.81
C TYR A 138 -7.32 -15.48 15.89
N THR A 139 -7.20 -14.79 14.74
CA THR A 139 -6.02 -14.90 13.86
C THR A 139 -5.16 -13.64 13.82
N GLY A 140 -5.50 -12.64 14.64
CA GLY A 140 -4.70 -11.43 14.80
C GLY A 140 -3.31 -11.71 15.36
N LEU A 141 -2.41 -10.73 15.20
CA LEU A 141 -1.09 -10.80 15.79
C LEU A 141 -1.17 -10.77 17.31
N ASP A 142 -0.28 -11.54 17.93
CA ASP A 142 0.00 -11.40 19.36
C ASP A 142 0.51 -9.98 19.67
N LEU A 143 0.13 -9.44 20.84
CA LEU A 143 0.42 -8.05 21.20
C LEU A 143 1.93 -7.80 21.39
N ASP A 144 2.66 -8.75 21.97
CA ASP A 144 4.10 -8.63 22.18
C ASP A 144 4.83 -8.69 20.84
N PHE A 145 4.38 -9.59 19.96
CA PHE A 145 4.86 -9.64 18.58
C PHE A 145 4.63 -8.31 17.84
N PHE A 146 3.40 -7.79 17.86
CA PHE A 146 3.04 -6.53 17.22
C PHE A 146 3.90 -5.37 17.74
N THR A 147 4.06 -5.26 19.06
CA THR A 147 4.82 -4.18 19.72
C THR A 147 6.29 -4.24 19.35
N ARG A 148 6.89 -5.43 19.39
CA ARG A 148 8.30 -5.65 19.05
C ARG A 148 8.61 -5.27 17.61
N ILE A 149 7.79 -5.72 16.65
CA ILE A 149 7.99 -5.41 15.24
C ILE A 149 7.75 -3.91 14.98
N THR A 150 6.65 -3.36 15.48
CA THR A 150 6.32 -1.94 15.27
C THR A 150 7.44 -1.02 15.78
N THR A 151 8.08 -1.37 16.91
CA THR A 151 9.20 -0.62 17.45
C THR A 151 10.42 -0.62 16.52
N LYS A 152 10.78 -1.78 15.92
CA LYS A 152 11.89 -1.86 14.95
C LYS A 152 11.68 -0.90 13.77
N PHE A 153 10.47 -0.84 13.24
CA PHE A 153 10.16 0.00 12.08
C PHE A 153 9.98 1.49 12.43
N LYS A 154 9.56 1.81 13.66
CA LYS A 154 9.47 3.18 14.14
C LYS A 154 10.86 3.83 14.26
N ILE A 155 11.87 3.07 14.67
CA ILE A 155 13.26 3.55 14.76
C ILE A 155 13.80 3.98 13.39
N LEU A 156 13.32 3.35 12.32
CA LEU A 156 13.74 3.63 10.94
C LEU A 156 12.86 4.68 10.24
N ASP A 157 11.91 5.30 10.95
CA ASP A 157 10.93 6.26 10.42
C ASP A 157 10.09 5.73 9.23
N LEU A 158 9.90 4.41 9.17
CA LEU A 158 9.19 3.72 8.08
C LEU A 158 7.67 3.61 8.30
N LEU A 159 7.18 4.08 9.45
CA LEU A 159 5.77 3.97 9.84
C LEU A 159 5.04 5.30 9.65
N PRO A 160 4.25 5.47 8.58
CA PRO A 160 3.34 6.60 8.49
C PRO A 160 2.24 6.48 9.57
N LEU A 161 1.69 7.60 10.03
CA LEU A 161 0.46 7.65 10.82
C LEU A 161 -0.66 6.91 10.07
N ARG A 162 -1.35 5.97 10.73
CA ARG A 162 -2.28 5.02 10.09
C ARG A 162 -3.67 5.05 10.71
N LEU A 163 -4.68 5.06 9.84
CA LEU A 163 -6.04 4.60 10.13
C LEU A 163 -6.37 3.49 9.12
N TRP A 164 -6.88 2.35 9.59
CA TRP A 164 -7.42 1.30 8.72
C TRP A 164 -8.91 1.56 8.50
N LEU A 165 -9.31 1.80 7.25
CA LEU A 165 -10.72 1.86 6.86
C LEU A 165 -11.02 0.63 6.00
N GLN A 166 -11.79 -0.32 6.53
CA GLN A 166 -12.36 -1.41 5.76
C GLN A 166 -13.84 -1.10 5.54
N ASN A 167 -14.24 -0.82 4.29
CA ASN A 167 -15.66 -0.91 3.92
C ASN A 167 -15.98 -2.41 3.78
N MET A 168 -16.80 -2.92 4.69
CA MET A 168 -17.49 -4.19 4.52
C MET A 168 -18.42 -4.07 3.30
N GLN A 169 -18.02 -4.73 2.21
CA GLN A 169 -18.83 -5.14 1.06
C GLN A 169 -19.45 -4.02 0.19
N LEU A 170 -19.16 -4.09 -1.11
CA LEU A 170 -20.15 -3.78 -2.15
C LEU A 170 -21.04 -5.01 -2.36
#